data_AF-A0A0F9IU92-F1
#
_entry.id   AF-A0A0F9IU92-F1
#
_cell.length_a   1.000
_cell.length_b   1.000
_cell.length_c   1.000
_cell.angle_alpha   90.00
_cell.angle_beta   90.00
_cell.angle_gamma   90.00
#
_symmetry.space_group_name_H-M   'P 1'
#
loop_
_entity.id
_entity.type
_entity.pdbx_description
1 polymer ?
#
loop_
_entity_poly.entity_id
_entity_poly.type
_entity_poly.pdbx_seq_one_letter_code
_entity_poly.pdbx_strand_id
1 'polypeptide(L)'
;ITLSGEVIAGGGQPMETLPDQYGPRVPILQPGRYRFKLPADTAKIYEPIPEAFEAVMGTDEKAKVGCMMMVFDSADPLMIVQSPQGTRDGEAFQTRVTNIKRFRNKEHTVLASDLDYLLRILGEMIIPNVNAAYITALSKYGGKEFSADVEATWTCSDKRDIYAILPGTEQVQQIMGVKGTGKTYRADTDVHRNEEGQYPEEIDVVVQGTDPATQQPVTYTAIVRAFNNLTRFYE
;
A
#
# COMPACT_ATOMS: atom_id res chain seq x y z
N ILE A 1 44.57 17.42 -8.94
CA ILE A 1 43.92 16.10 -8.78
C ILE A 1 43.43 15.70 -10.16
N THR A 2 44.10 14.77 -10.81
CA THR A 2 43.72 14.27 -12.13
C THR A 2 42.68 13.19 -11.92
N LEU A 3 41.41 13.49 -12.21
CA LEU A 3 40.34 12.51 -12.12
C LEU A 3 40.57 11.48 -13.25
N SER A 4 40.87 10.24 -12.87
CA SER A 4 41.03 9.15 -13.83
C SER A 4 39.71 8.98 -14.59
N GLY A 5 39.78 8.94 -15.92
CA GLY A 5 38.64 8.65 -16.80
C GLY A 5 38.22 7.18 -16.75
N GLU A 6 38.31 6.55 -15.58
CA GLU A 6 37.87 5.17 -15.39
C GLU A 6 36.34 5.14 -15.53
N VAL A 7 35.88 4.24 -16.41
CA VAL A 7 34.46 3.96 -16.58
C VAL A 7 33.93 3.45 -15.26
N ILE A 8 33.07 4.24 -14.62
CA ILE A 8 32.36 3.82 -13.41
C ILE A 8 31.51 2.61 -13.78
N ALA A 9 31.70 1.48 -13.09
CA ALA A 9 30.87 0.31 -13.27
C ALA A 9 29.38 0.69 -13.06
N GLY A 10 28.55 0.48 -14.08
CA GLY A 10 27.14 0.92 -14.10
C GLY A 10 26.87 2.26 -14.80
N GLY A 11 27.90 2.97 -15.26
CA GLY A 11 27.75 4.17 -16.09
C GLY A 11 27.08 3.84 -17.43
N GLY A 12 25.98 4.54 -17.74
CA GLY A 12 25.21 4.34 -18.97
C GLY A 12 23.95 3.46 -18.82
N GLN A 13 23.60 3.00 -17.62
CA GLN A 13 22.26 2.49 -17.39
C GLN A 13 21.22 3.61 -17.61
N PRO A 14 20.14 3.36 -18.37
CA PRO A 14 19.04 4.32 -18.47
C PRO A 14 18.55 4.65 -17.07
N MET A 15 18.29 5.92 -16.77
CA MET A 15 17.74 6.27 -15.45
C MET A 15 16.41 5.57 -15.19
N GLU A 16 15.68 5.17 -16.24
CA GLU A 16 14.47 4.37 -16.21
C GLU A 16 14.68 2.92 -15.71
N THR A 17 15.91 2.41 -15.68
CA THR A 17 16.21 1.09 -15.12
C THR A 17 16.57 1.15 -13.63
N LEU A 18 16.60 2.34 -13.03
CA LEU A 18 16.71 2.47 -11.59
C LEU A 18 15.41 1.97 -10.95
N PRO A 19 15.47 1.03 -9.99
CA PRO A 19 14.27 0.57 -9.32
C PRO A 19 13.58 1.72 -8.57
N ASP A 20 12.29 1.97 -8.83
CA ASP A 20 11.50 3.05 -8.19
C ASP A 20 11.54 3.04 -6.64
N GLN A 21 11.84 1.87 -6.07
CA GLN A 21 12.12 1.66 -4.65
C GLN A 21 13.29 2.52 -4.09
N TYR A 22 14.10 3.16 -4.94
CA TYR A 22 15.15 4.12 -4.56
C TYR A 22 14.83 5.59 -4.93
N GLY A 23 13.62 5.88 -5.45
CA GLY A 23 13.14 7.24 -5.63
C GLY A 23 12.86 7.95 -4.29
N PRO A 24 12.68 9.29 -4.29
CA PRO A 24 12.30 10.02 -3.09
C PRO A 24 11.01 9.40 -2.52
N ARG A 25 11.10 8.97 -1.26
CA ARG A 25 9.97 8.34 -0.56
C ARG A 25 8.84 9.37 -0.46
N VAL A 26 7.69 9.07 -1.08
CA VAL A 26 6.49 9.89 -0.89
C VAL A 26 6.06 9.78 0.58
N PRO A 27 5.93 10.89 1.31
CA PRO A 27 5.45 10.87 2.69
C PRO A 27 4.05 10.26 2.76
N ILE A 28 3.75 9.56 3.85
CA ILE A 28 2.42 8.97 4.01
C ILE A 28 1.37 10.08 4.20
N LEU A 29 0.16 9.84 3.70
CA LEU A 29 -0.98 10.63 4.10
C LEU A 29 -1.32 10.30 5.56
N GLN A 30 -1.50 11.34 6.36
CA GLN A 30 -1.95 11.16 7.74
C GLN A 30 -3.39 10.65 7.75
N PRO A 31 -3.73 9.66 8.59
CA PRO A 31 -5.08 9.13 8.68
C PRO A 31 -6.14 10.21 8.91
N GLY A 32 -7.26 10.09 8.22
CA GLY A 32 -8.34 11.08 8.28
C GLY A 32 -9.21 11.04 7.03
N ARG A 33 -10.20 11.94 6.97
CA ARG A 33 -11.11 12.03 5.83
C ARG A 33 -10.54 12.88 4.72
N TYR A 34 -10.55 12.35 3.51
CA TYR A 34 -10.14 13.02 2.29
C TYR A 34 -11.25 12.97 1.26
N ARG A 35 -11.25 13.95 0.35
CA ARG A 35 -12.00 13.90 -0.90
C ARG A 35 -11.01 13.68 -2.03
N PHE A 36 -11.32 12.70 -2.86
CA PHE A 36 -10.53 12.32 -4.02
C PHE A 36 -11.33 12.55 -5.30
N LYS A 37 -10.62 12.72 -6.41
CA LYS A 37 -11.17 12.70 -7.76
C LYS A 37 -10.54 11.57 -8.55
N LEU A 38 -11.40 10.76 -9.18
CA LEU A 38 -10.97 9.68 -10.07
C LEU A 38 -10.27 10.26 -11.31
N PRO A 39 -9.32 9.51 -11.92
CA PRO A 39 -8.82 9.78 -13.26
C PRO A 39 -9.98 9.95 -14.26
N ALA A 40 -9.77 10.76 -15.29
CA ALA A 40 -10.78 10.98 -16.31
C ALA A 40 -11.07 9.71 -17.12
N ASP A 41 -10.02 8.94 -17.41
CA ASP A 41 -10.10 7.63 -18.06
C ASP A 41 -9.73 6.54 -17.05
N THR A 42 -10.72 5.86 -16.50
CA THR A 42 -10.48 4.72 -15.59
C THR A 42 -10.37 3.39 -16.33
N ALA A 43 -10.48 3.34 -17.66
CA ALA A 43 -10.57 2.06 -18.39
C ALA A 43 -9.25 1.27 -18.40
N LYS A 44 -8.12 1.92 -18.11
CA LYS A 44 -6.76 1.36 -18.26
C LYS A 44 -6.08 1.00 -16.95
N ILE A 45 -6.68 1.34 -15.81
CA ILE A 45 -6.06 1.21 -14.50
C ILE A 45 -6.42 -0.10 -13.81
N TYR A 46 -6.65 -1.17 -14.57
CA TYR A 46 -7.04 -2.47 -14.03
C TYR A 46 -5.96 -3.51 -14.25
N GLU A 47 -5.65 -4.25 -13.19
CA GLU A 47 -4.70 -5.35 -13.20
C GLU A 47 -5.31 -6.61 -12.58
N PRO A 48 -4.95 -7.81 -13.09
CA PRO A 48 -5.23 -9.05 -12.36
C PRO A 48 -4.47 -9.03 -11.03
N ILE A 49 -5.05 -9.61 -9.99
CA ILE A 49 -4.36 -9.72 -8.71
C ILE A 49 -3.29 -10.81 -8.83
N PRO A 50 -1.99 -10.51 -8.63
CA PRO A 50 -0.95 -11.54 -8.65
C PRO A 50 -1.14 -12.50 -7.47
N GLU A 51 -0.86 -13.79 -7.68
CA GLU A 51 -0.94 -14.85 -6.65
C GLU A 51 -0.19 -14.47 -5.35
N ALA A 52 0.93 -13.75 -5.47
CA ALA A 52 1.71 -13.28 -4.33
C ALA A 52 0.98 -12.24 -3.45
N PHE A 53 0.05 -11.47 -4.02
CA PHE A 53 -0.77 -10.49 -3.30
C PHE A 53 -1.92 -11.18 -2.54
N GLU A 54 -2.44 -12.27 -3.09
CA GLU A 54 -3.49 -13.10 -2.47
C GLU A 54 -3.02 -13.78 -1.17
N ALA A 55 -1.72 -13.96 -1.03
CA ALA A 55 -1.08 -14.57 0.12
C ALA A 55 -1.04 -13.62 1.33
N VAL A 56 -1.08 -12.30 1.12
CA VAL A 56 -0.93 -11.28 2.18
C VAL A 56 -2.28 -10.91 2.82
N MET A 57 -3.39 -11.08 2.10
CA MET A 57 -4.71 -10.60 2.53
C MET A 57 -5.49 -11.56 3.43
N GLY A 58 -4.93 -12.73 3.80
CA GLY A 58 -5.50 -13.63 4.81
C GLY A 58 -6.90 -14.18 4.49
N THR A 59 -7.34 -14.16 3.24
CA THR A 59 -8.67 -14.60 2.82
C THR A 59 -8.72 -16.08 2.44
N ASP A 60 -9.90 -16.68 2.54
CA ASP A 60 -10.21 -18.08 2.20
C ASP A 60 -9.78 -18.39 0.75
N GLU A 61 -9.06 -19.51 0.55
CA GLU A 61 -8.38 -19.85 -0.71
C GLU A 61 -9.33 -19.96 -1.91
N LYS A 62 -10.62 -20.23 -1.65
CA LYS A 62 -11.66 -20.39 -2.69
C LYS A 62 -12.23 -19.08 -3.24
N ALA A 63 -11.95 -17.94 -2.59
CA ALA A 63 -12.46 -16.63 -3.02
C ALA A 63 -11.52 -15.87 -3.98
N LYS A 64 -10.40 -16.49 -4.39
CA LYS A 64 -9.23 -15.81 -4.95
C LYS A 64 -9.13 -15.83 -6.48
N VAL A 65 -9.61 -16.88 -7.13
CA VAL A 65 -9.38 -17.06 -8.57
C VAL A 65 -10.18 -16.05 -9.40
N GLY A 66 -9.47 -15.12 -10.04
CA GLY A 66 -10.03 -14.21 -11.03
C GLY A 66 -10.51 -12.87 -10.50
N CYS A 67 -10.06 -12.42 -9.32
CA CYS A 67 -10.29 -11.05 -8.85
C CYS A 67 -9.39 -10.02 -9.59
N MET A 68 -9.78 -8.75 -9.53
CA MET A 68 -9.04 -7.63 -10.13
C MET A 68 -8.76 -6.54 -9.11
N MET A 69 -7.72 -5.77 -9.36
CA MET A 69 -7.43 -4.52 -8.66
C MET A 69 -7.47 -3.35 -9.62
N MET A 70 -7.90 -2.22 -9.09
CA MET A 70 -7.77 -0.90 -9.68
C MET A 70 -6.50 -0.27 -9.11
N VAL A 71 -5.57 0.13 -9.98
CA VAL A 71 -4.24 0.64 -9.63
C VAL A 71 -4.17 2.11 -9.98
N PHE A 72 -4.15 2.97 -8.97
CA PHE A 72 -3.90 4.39 -9.13
C PHE A 72 -2.41 4.63 -8.94
N ASP A 73 -1.69 4.84 -10.04
CA ASP A 73 -0.23 4.99 -10.08
C ASP A 73 0.18 6.42 -10.49
N SER A 74 1.42 6.61 -10.92
CA SER A 74 1.92 7.92 -11.35
C SER A 74 1.32 8.40 -12.68
N ALA A 75 0.83 7.50 -13.53
CA ALA A 75 0.20 7.86 -14.80
C ALA A 75 -1.25 8.28 -14.57
N ASP A 76 -1.98 7.54 -13.72
CA ASP A 76 -3.39 7.75 -13.45
C ASP A 76 -3.70 7.77 -11.93
N PRO A 77 -3.19 8.76 -11.17
CA PRO A 77 -3.38 8.83 -9.73
C PRO A 77 -4.80 9.29 -9.34
N LEU A 78 -5.20 9.02 -8.10
CA LEU A 78 -6.28 9.79 -7.49
C LEU A 78 -5.79 11.21 -7.22
N MET A 79 -6.59 12.22 -7.53
CA MET A 79 -6.26 13.59 -7.14
C MET A 79 -6.92 13.92 -5.81
N ILE A 80 -6.16 14.44 -4.85
CA ILE A 80 -6.71 14.93 -3.58
C ILE A 80 -7.39 16.26 -3.85
N VAL A 81 -8.72 16.29 -3.73
CA VAL A 81 -9.52 17.53 -3.86
C VAL A 81 -9.63 18.24 -2.53
N GLN A 82 -9.67 17.48 -1.45
CA GLN A 82 -9.75 18.01 -0.09
C GLN A 82 -9.02 17.08 0.87
N SER A 83 -8.18 17.63 1.73
CA SER A 83 -7.43 16.95 2.77
C SER A 83 -7.77 17.48 4.16
N PRO A 84 -7.53 16.69 5.22
CA PRO A 84 -7.56 17.21 6.58
C PRO A 84 -6.64 18.42 6.67
N GLN A 85 -7.19 19.54 7.15
CA GLN A 85 -6.47 20.80 7.32
C GLN A 85 -5.97 21.45 6.02
N GLY A 86 -6.35 20.94 4.83
CA GLY A 86 -6.03 21.55 3.53
C GLY A 86 -4.55 21.48 3.14
N THR A 87 -3.76 20.62 3.77
CA THR A 87 -2.29 20.56 3.60
C THR A 87 -1.83 19.82 2.36
N ARG A 88 -2.70 19.00 1.76
CA ARG A 88 -2.39 18.07 0.66
C ARG A 88 -3.32 18.26 -0.55
N ASP A 89 -4.07 19.35 -0.59
CA ASP A 89 -5.03 19.62 -1.68
C ASP A 89 -4.27 19.81 -3.00
N GLY A 90 -4.73 19.15 -4.06
CA GLY A 90 -4.11 19.15 -5.38
C GLY A 90 -3.00 18.11 -5.57
N GLU A 91 -2.61 17.37 -4.52
CA GLU A 91 -1.60 16.32 -4.65
C GLU A 91 -2.15 15.04 -5.29
N ALA A 92 -1.26 14.32 -5.99
CA ALA A 92 -1.53 12.99 -6.50
C ALA A 92 -1.41 11.96 -5.37
N PHE A 93 -2.38 11.05 -5.29
CA PHE A 93 -2.40 9.94 -4.35
C PHE A 93 -2.42 8.61 -5.09
N GLN A 94 -1.38 7.82 -4.88
CA GLN A 94 -1.24 6.50 -5.48
C GLN A 94 -1.72 5.44 -4.49
N THR A 95 -2.59 4.54 -4.96
CA THR A 95 -3.17 3.48 -4.12
C THR A 95 -3.77 2.38 -4.96
N ARG A 96 -4.26 1.32 -4.32
CA ARG A 96 -4.91 0.19 -4.98
C ARG A 96 -6.22 -0.14 -4.30
N VAL A 97 -7.24 -0.46 -5.09
CA VAL A 97 -8.56 -0.84 -4.60
C VAL A 97 -8.97 -2.15 -5.27
N THR A 98 -9.41 -3.14 -4.50
CA THR A 98 -9.67 -4.50 -5.02
C THR A 98 -11.14 -4.88 -4.94
N ASN A 99 -11.57 -5.81 -5.80
CA ASN A 99 -12.89 -6.46 -5.69
C ASN A 99 -12.86 -7.72 -4.80
N ILE A 100 -11.78 -7.96 -4.05
CA ILE A 100 -11.74 -9.06 -3.07
C ILE A 100 -12.73 -8.74 -1.95
N LYS A 101 -13.71 -9.63 -1.78
CA LYS A 101 -14.69 -9.49 -0.69
C LYS A 101 -14.10 -9.94 0.63
N ARG A 102 -14.34 -9.15 1.67
CA ARG A 102 -13.99 -9.48 3.06
C ARG A 102 -15.17 -9.17 3.97
N PHE A 103 -15.25 -9.89 5.10
CA PHE A 103 -16.22 -9.54 6.14
C PHE A 103 -15.89 -8.16 6.70
N ARG A 104 -16.91 -7.29 6.78
CA ARG A 104 -16.75 -5.87 7.14
C ARG A 104 -17.11 -5.57 8.59
N ASN A 105 -17.73 -6.52 9.26
CA ASN A 105 -18.14 -6.43 10.65
C ASN A 105 -17.70 -7.67 11.42
N LYS A 106 -17.62 -7.54 12.75
CA LYS A 106 -17.17 -8.61 13.64
C LYS A 106 -18.11 -9.82 13.61
N GLU A 107 -19.39 -9.59 13.32
CA GLU A 107 -20.41 -10.63 13.25
C GLU A 107 -20.37 -11.41 11.91
N HIS A 108 -19.48 -11.04 10.98
CA HIS A 108 -19.31 -11.68 9.68
C HIS A 108 -20.61 -11.77 8.85
N THR A 109 -21.47 -10.75 8.93
CA THR A 109 -22.73 -10.71 8.17
C THR A 109 -22.65 -9.88 6.89
N VAL A 110 -21.69 -8.96 6.80
CA VAL A 110 -21.53 -8.08 5.64
C VAL A 110 -20.28 -8.47 4.86
N LEU A 111 -20.46 -9.12 3.71
CA LEU A 111 -19.38 -9.52 2.80
C LEU A 111 -19.33 -8.58 1.59
N ALA A 112 -18.33 -7.70 1.56
CA ALA A 112 -18.18 -6.69 0.50
C ALA A 112 -16.70 -6.39 0.21
N SER A 113 -16.41 -5.93 -1.01
CA SER A 113 -15.08 -5.48 -1.45
C SER A 113 -14.93 -3.96 -1.32
N ASP A 114 -13.70 -3.45 -1.44
CA ASP A 114 -13.49 -1.99 -1.41
C ASP A 114 -14.06 -1.33 -2.69
N LEU A 115 -13.98 -2.04 -3.83
CA LEU A 115 -14.66 -1.61 -5.05
C LEU A 115 -16.18 -1.59 -4.94
N ASP A 116 -16.80 -2.47 -4.14
CA ASP A 116 -18.26 -2.45 -3.90
C ASP A 116 -18.68 -1.15 -3.20
N TYR A 117 -17.91 -0.73 -2.19
CA TYR A 117 -18.18 0.51 -1.47
C TYR A 117 -17.93 1.75 -2.33
N LEU A 118 -16.84 1.75 -3.10
CA LEU A 118 -16.56 2.81 -4.06
C LEU A 118 -17.71 2.97 -5.06
N LEU A 119 -18.13 1.87 -5.70
CA LEU A 119 -19.25 1.89 -6.64
C LEU A 119 -20.55 2.39 -6.00
N ARG A 120 -20.84 1.94 -4.78
CA ARG A 120 -22.04 2.38 -4.04
C ARG A 120 -22.07 3.90 -3.84
N ILE A 121 -20.97 4.51 -3.40
CA ILE A 121 -20.95 5.97 -3.18
C ILE A 121 -20.95 6.76 -4.48
N LEU A 122 -20.53 6.15 -5.59
CA LEU A 122 -20.61 6.76 -6.92
C LEU A 122 -22.04 6.68 -7.47
N GLY A 123 -22.93 5.92 -6.81
CA GLY A 123 -24.35 5.80 -7.15
C GLY A 123 -24.72 4.50 -7.85
N GLU A 124 -23.83 3.51 -7.94
CA GLU A 124 -24.23 2.18 -8.40
C GLU A 124 -25.04 1.46 -7.31
N MET A 125 -26.20 0.94 -7.71
CA MET A 125 -27.15 0.28 -6.80
C MET A 125 -27.03 -1.25 -6.84
N ILE A 126 -26.31 -1.80 -7.83
CA ILE A 126 -26.18 -3.23 -8.06
C ILE A 126 -24.70 -3.58 -8.05
N ILE A 127 -24.32 -4.53 -7.18
CA ILE A 127 -22.96 -5.04 -7.09
C ILE A 127 -22.66 -5.88 -8.34
N PRO A 128 -21.65 -5.54 -9.15
CA PRO A 128 -21.24 -6.37 -10.27
C PRO A 128 -20.75 -7.75 -9.81
N ASN A 129 -21.00 -8.78 -10.61
CA ASN A 129 -20.64 -10.17 -10.29
C ASN A 129 -19.46 -10.71 -11.13
N VAL A 130 -18.95 -9.93 -12.08
CA VAL A 130 -17.81 -10.27 -12.94
C VAL A 130 -16.92 -9.05 -13.17
N ASN A 131 -15.61 -9.26 -13.37
CA ASN A 131 -14.63 -8.16 -13.55
C ASN A 131 -15.01 -7.19 -14.67
N ALA A 132 -15.44 -7.70 -15.83
CA ALA A 132 -15.85 -6.87 -16.95
C ALA A 132 -17.00 -5.90 -16.59
N ALA A 133 -17.91 -6.32 -15.70
CA ALA A 133 -19.00 -5.49 -15.23
C ALA A 133 -18.53 -4.44 -14.21
N TYR A 134 -17.52 -4.74 -13.37
CA TYR A 134 -16.87 -3.73 -12.53
C TYR A 134 -16.19 -2.64 -13.39
N ILE A 135 -15.42 -3.04 -14.41
CA ILE A 135 -14.75 -2.11 -15.33
C ILE A 135 -15.77 -1.21 -16.01
N THR A 136 -16.85 -1.79 -16.54
CA THR A 136 -17.92 -1.05 -17.21
C THR A 136 -18.64 -0.08 -16.27
N ALA A 137 -18.91 -0.51 -15.03
CA ALA A 137 -19.57 0.33 -14.04
C ALA A 137 -18.69 1.54 -13.65
N LEU A 138 -17.43 1.29 -13.27
CA LEU A 138 -16.49 2.34 -12.84
C LEU A 138 -16.16 3.34 -13.94
N SER A 139 -16.07 2.89 -15.20
CA SER A 139 -15.76 3.76 -16.35
C SER A 139 -16.80 4.88 -16.56
N LYS A 140 -18.04 4.72 -16.08
CA LYS A 140 -19.07 5.77 -16.10
C LYS A 140 -18.76 6.95 -15.19
N TYR A 141 -17.89 6.74 -14.20
CA TYR A 141 -17.61 7.68 -13.12
C TYR A 141 -16.22 8.32 -13.23
N GLY A 142 -15.54 8.19 -14.38
CA GLY A 142 -14.30 8.90 -14.64
C GLY A 142 -14.42 10.40 -14.34
N GLY A 143 -13.43 10.94 -13.62
CA GLY A 143 -13.43 12.34 -13.19
C GLY A 143 -14.41 12.71 -12.07
N LYS A 144 -15.19 11.76 -11.53
CA LYS A 144 -16.07 12.01 -10.37
C LYS A 144 -15.27 12.10 -9.07
N GLU A 145 -15.84 12.83 -8.13
CA GLU A 145 -15.31 12.97 -6.79
C GLU A 145 -15.96 11.96 -5.84
N PHE A 146 -15.20 11.53 -4.84
CA PHE A 146 -15.70 10.74 -3.73
C PHE A 146 -14.95 11.06 -2.45
N SER A 147 -15.57 10.76 -1.31
CA SER A 147 -14.92 10.91 -0.02
C SER A 147 -14.57 9.54 0.57
N ALA A 148 -13.42 9.42 1.20
CA ALA A 148 -13.01 8.22 1.93
C ALA A 148 -12.10 8.59 3.10
N ASP A 149 -12.10 7.77 4.14
CA ASP A 149 -11.05 7.84 5.14
C ASP A 149 -9.78 7.18 4.59
N VAL A 150 -8.63 7.77 4.90
CA VAL A 150 -7.32 7.13 4.76
C VAL A 150 -6.96 6.50 6.09
N GLU A 151 -6.58 5.24 6.08
CA GLU A 151 -5.99 4.52 7.22
C GLU A 151 -4.54 4.17 6.90
N ALA A 152 -3.67 4.26 7.89
CA ALA A 152 -2.29 3.79 7.78
C ALA A 152 -2.14 2.43 8.46
N THR A 153 -1.51 1.49 7.75
CA THR A 153 -1.21 0.15 8.25
C THR A 153 0.25 -0.21 8.01
N TRP A 154 0.88 -0.87 8.96
CA TRP A 154 2.25 -1.38 8.84
C TRP A 154 2.19 -2.90 8.87
N THR A 155 2.61 -3.56 7.79
CA THR A 155 2.58 -5.03 7.70
C THR A 155 3.98 -5.60 7.70
N CYS A 156 4.33 -6.32 8.76
CA CYS A 156 5.57 -7.07 8.85
C CYS A 156 5.38 -8.43 8.17
N SER A 157 5.77 -8.57 6.91
CA SER A 157 5.52 -9.79 6.13
C SER A 157 6.31 -11.00 6.65
N ASP A 158 5.63 -12.12 6.87
CA ASP A 158 6.23 -13.44 7.17
C ASP A 158 6.75 -14.18 5.92
N LYS A 159 6.54 -13.62 4.72
CA LYS A 159 6.92 -14.23 3.43
C LYS A 159 8.18 -13.59 2.85
N ARG A 160 8.38 -12.31 3.12
CA ARG A 160 9.53 -11.54 2.63
C ARG A 160 10.62 -11.47 3.69
N ASP A 161 11.85 -11.34 3.22
CA ASP A 161 12.97 -11.06 4.12
C ASP A 161 12.82 -9.66 4.72
N ILE A 162 13.27 -9.49 5.95
CA ILE A 162 13.18 -8.21 6.66
C ILE A 162 14.23 -7.22 6.16
N TYR A 163 13.93 -5.93 6.34
CA TYR A 163 14.92 -4.87 6.30
C TYR A 163 15.19 -4.43 7.73
N ALA A 164 16.45 -4.41 8.15
CA ALA A 164 16.84 -4.09 9.52
C ALA A 164 18.07 -3.18 9.55
N ILE A 165 18.19 -2.41 10.63
CA ILE A 165 19.43 -1.70 10.96
C ILE A 165 20.39 -2.70 11.58
N LEU A 166 21.60 -2.82 11.03
CA LEU A 166 22.61 -3.69 11.64
C LEU A 166 23.10 -3.10 12.97
N PRO A 167 23.33 -3.94 14.01
CA PRO A 167 23.93 -3.48 15.26
C PRO A 167 25.26 -2.75 15.02
N GLY A 168 25.35 -1.51 15.51
CA GLY A 168 26.55 -0.68 15.37
C GLY A 168 26.67 0.09 14.05
N THR A 169 25.63 0.10 13.21
CA THR A 169 25.56 0.91 11.98
C THR A 169 24.27 1.72 11.94
N GLU A 170 24.19 2.72 11.05
CA GLU A 170 22.93 3.41 10.69
C GLU A 170 22.37 2.93 9.34
N GLN A 171 22.93 1.84 8.79
CA GLN A 171 22.55 1.36 7.47
C GLN A 171 21.41 0.34 7.55
N VAL A 172 20.35 0.60 6.79
CA VAL A 172 19.26 -0.35 6.58
C VAL A 172 19.66 -1.34 5.50
N GLN A 173 19.60 -2.63 5.81
CA GLN A 173 19.88 -3.70 4.85
C GLN A 173 18.84 -4.81 4.91
N GLN A 174 18.66 -5.49 3.79
CA GLN A 174 17.86 -6.72 3.74
C GLN A 174 18.62 -7.86 4.45
N ILE A 175 17.98 -8.53 5.40
CA ILE A 175 18.54 -9.67 6.11
C ILE A 175 18.02 -10.96 5.45
N MET A 176 18.83 -11.50 4.54
CA MET A 176 18.49 -12.70 3.78
C MET A 176 18.15 -13.88 4.69
N GLY A 177 17.01 -14.53 4.44
CA GLY A 177 16.57 -15.71 5.19
C GLY A 177 15.88 -15.43 6.53
N VAL A 178 15.83 -14.18 6.98
CA VAL A 178 15.07 -13.79 8.18
C VAL A 178 13.74 -13.18 7.76
N LYS A 179 12.64 -13.87 8.07
CA LYS A 179 11.27 -13.45 7.74
C LYS A 179 10.68 -12.57 8.84
N GLY A 180 9.73 -11.72 8.48
CA GLY A 180 9.00 -10.89 9.43
C GLY A 180 7.99 -11.68 10.27
N THR A 181 7.23 -10.96 11.10
CA THR A 181 6.35 -11.58 12.11
C THR A 181 4.97 -12.01 11.59
N GLY A 182 4.60 -11.61 10.37
CA GLY A 182 3.26 -11.79 9.81
C GLY A 182 2.21 -10.83 10.39
N LYS A 183 2.58 -9.97 11.35
CA LYS A 183 1.65 -9.06 12.02
C LYS A 183 1.40 -7.81 11.18
N THR A 184 0.15 -7.35 11.24
CA THR A 184 -0.25 -6.03 10.74
C THR A 184 -0.63 -5.15 11.92
N TYR A 185 -0.07 -3.95 11.95
CA TYR A 185 -0.31 -2.91 12.94
C TYR A 185 -1.18 -1.83 12.30
N ARG A 186 -2.18 -1.34 13.00
CA ARG A 186 -3.11 -0.31 12.51
C ARG A 186 -2.98 0.97 13.30
N ALA A 187 -3.22 2.10 12.63
CA ALA A 187 -3.09 3.42 13.23
C ALA A 187 -4.09 3.67 14.37
N ASP A 188 -5.29 3.09 14.31
CA ASP A 188 -6.33 3.29 15.32
C ASP A 188 -6.17 2.41 16.57
N THR A 189 -5.35 1.34 16.49
CA THR A 189 -5.22 0.35 17.58
C THR A 189 -3.81 0.16 18.11
N ASP A 190 -2.79 0.15 17.24
CA ASP A 190 -1.48 -0.44 17.58
C ASP A 190 -0.32 0.55 17.59
N VAL A 191 -0.46 1.69 16.90
CA VAL A 191 0.65 2.64 16.69
C VAL A 191 0.35 3.97 17.37
N HIS A 192 1.32 4.47 18.13
CA HIS A 192 1.24 5.78 18.78
C HIS A 192 1.71 6.89 17.84
N ARG A 193 1.13 8.09 18.04
CA ARG A 193 1.55 9.30 17.34
C ARG A 193 2.86 9.82 17.91
N ASN A 194 3.64 10.51 17.08
CA ASN A 194 4.84 11.24 17.51
C ASN A 194 4.46 12.52 18.29
N GLU A 195 5.48 13.28 18.71
CA GLU A 195 5.31 14.53 19.47
C GLU A 195 4.49 15.60 18.73
N GLU A 196 4.47 15.54 17.39
CA GLU A 196 3.70 16.43 16.52
C GLU A 196 2.25 15.95 16.31
N GLY A 197 1.86 14.83 16.94
CA GLY A 197 0.52 14.25 16.82
C GLY A 197 0.28 13.52 15.50
N GLN A 198 1.34 13.18 14.75
CA GLN A 198 1.31 12.46 13.48
C GLN A 198 1.66 10.98 13.67
N TYR A 199 1.11 10.12 12.82
CA TYR A 199 1.53 8.73 12.74
C TYR A 199 2.89 8.61 12.03
N PRO A 200 3.77 7.74 12.53
CA PRO A 200 5.12 7.61 11.98
C PRO A 200 5.10 6.90 10.62
N GLU A 201 6.00 7.29 9.71
CA GLU A 201 6.08 6.61 8.40
C GLU A 201 6.56 5.16 8.52
N GLU A 202 7.35 4.88 9.55
CA GLU A 202 7.97 3.59 9.81
C GLU A 202 7.84 3.25 11.30
N ILE A 203 7.75 1.96 11.59
CA ILE A 203 7.79 1.43 12.95
C ILE A 203 8.87 0.36 13.06
N ASP A 204 9.43 0.25 14.25
CA ASP A 204 10.37 -0.79 14.61
C ASP A 204 9.62 -2.02 15.11
N VAL A 205 9.87 -3.15 14.48
CA VAL A 205 9.30 -4.45 14.86
C VAL A 205 10.41 -5.41 15.23
N VAL A 206 10.36 -5.92 16.46
CA VAL A 206 11.31 -6.93 16.93
C VAL A 206 11.01 -8.27 16.27
N VAL A 207 12.01 -8.81 15.57
CA VAL A 207 11.96 -10.07 14.83
C VAL A 207 13.03 -11.01 15.37
N GLN A 208 12.64 -12.26 15.63
CA GLN A 208 13.59 -13.33 15.97
C GLN A 208 14.07 -13.99 14.67
N GLY A 209 15.38 -14.14 14.53
CA GLY A 209 16.00 -14.78 13.38
C GLY A 209 17.19 -15.63 13.80
N THR A 210 17.90 -16.14 12.81
CA THR A 210 19.17 -16.84 12.99
C THR A 210 20.22 -16.08 12.20
N ASP A 211 21.34 -15.75 12.84
CA ASP A 211 22.45 -15.09 12.16
C ASP A 211 23.02 -16.03 11.09
N PRO A 212 23.05 -15.61 9.81
CA PRO A 212 23.52 -16.48 8.74
C PRO A 212 25.00 -16.87 8.88
N ALA A 213 25.83 -16.05 9.53
CA ALA A 213 27.26 -16.31 9.73
C ALA A 213 27.54 -17.22 10.93
N THR A 214 26.84 -17.01 12.06
CA THR A 214 27.11 -17.75 13.31
C THR A 214 26.13 -18.89 13.57
N GLN A 215 25.03 -18.96 12.81
CA GLN A 215 23.92 -19.90 13.01
C GLN A 215 23.30 -19.83 14.43
N GLN A 216 23.52 -18.73 15.15
CA GLN A 216 22.97 -18.49 16.48
C GLN A 216 21.66 -17.68 16.41
N PRO A 217 20.74 -17.87 17.37
CA PRO A 217 19.56 -17.01 17.49
C PRO A 217 19.97 -15.55 17.69
N VAL A 218 19.42 -14.65 16.88
CA VAL A 218 19.66 -13.20 16.96
C VAL A 218 18.32 -12.47 16.85
N THR A 219 18.21 -11.38 17.61
CA THR A 219 17.07 -10.46 17.51
C THR A 219 17.43 -9.32 16.56
N TYR A 220 16.56 -9.09 15.57
CA TYR A 220 16.66 -7.99 14.62
C TYR A 220 15.56 -6.96 14.90
N THR A 221 15.88 -5.68 14.69
CA THR A 221 14.88 -4.61 14.63
C THR A 221 14.53 -4.39 13.17
N ALA A 222 13.41 -4.95 12.74
CA ALA A 222 12.90 -4.77 11.39
C ALA A 222 12.22 -3.41 11.26
N ILE A 223 12.56 -2.66 10.21
CA ILE A 223 11.87 -1.43 9.86
C ILE A 223 10.69 -1.80 8.98
N VAL A 224 9.49 -1.46 9.45
CA VAL A 224 8.24 -1.72 8.72
C VAL A 224 7.63 -0.38 8.33
N ARG A 225 7.35 -0.20 7.04
CA ARG A 225 6.77 1.03 6.50
C ARG A 225 5.25 1.00 6.49
N ALA A 226 4.65 2.18 6.68
CA ALA A 226 3.22 2.37 6.55
C ALA A 226 2.78 2.28 5.08
N PHE A 227 1.57 1.76 4.89
CA PHE A 227 0.83 1.83 3.64
C PHE A 227 -0.50 2.52 3.90
N ASN A 228 -0.85 3.47 3.03
CA ASN A 228 -2.16 4.11 3.08
C ASN A 228 -3.19 3.25 2.35
N ASN A 229 -4.28 2.94 3.04
CA ASN A 229 -5.45 2.27 2.49
C ASN A 229 -6.64 3.21 2.52
N LEU A 230 -7.47 3.14 1.48
CA LEU A 230 -8.79 3.76 1.51
C LEU A 230 -9.74 2.89 2.33
N THR A 231 -10.37 3.50 3.32
CA THR A 231 -11.37 2.88 4.17
C THR A 231 -12.58 3.81 4.28
N ARG A 232 -13.73 3.26 4.71
CA ARG A 232 -14.97 4.02 4.97
C ARG A 232 -15.29 5.06 3.88
N PHE A 233 -15.93 4.60 2.82
CA PHE A 233 -16.34 5.46 1.71
C PHE A 233 -17.61 6.24 2.05
N TYR A 234 -17.67 7.51 1.65
CA TYR A 234 -18.80 8.43 1.88
C TYR A 234 -19.26 9.08 0.58
N GLU A 235 -20.54 9.46 0.56
CA GLU A 235 -21.14 10.35 -0.44
C GLU A 235 -20.52 11.76 -0.41
#